data_AF-Q8MXJ9-F1
#
_entry.id   AF-Q8MXJ9-F1
#
_cell.length_a   1.000
_cell.length_b   1.000
_cell.length_c   1.000
_cell.angle_alpha   90.00
_cell.angle_beta   90.00
_cell.angle_gamma   90.00
#
_symmetry.space_group_name_H-M   'P 1'
#
loop_
_entity.id
_entity.type
_entity.pdbx_description
1 polymer ?
#
loop_
_entity_poly.entity_id
_entity_poly.type
_entity_poly.pdbx_seq_one_letter_code
_entity_poly.pdbx_strand_id
1 'polypeptide(L)'
;MDRSIMPIDSPARDKPPDELVWPLRLFLILLGYSTVATPAAILIYYVRRNRHAFETPYLSIRLLLRSFAVGNPEYQLIPTGEKQARKENDSIPQTRAQCINVIILLLFFFSGIQVTLVAMGVLQERIITRGYRRSDQLEVEDKFGETQFLIFCNRIVALVLSLMILAKDWTKQPPHVPPLYVHSYTSFSNTISSWCQYEALKYVSFPTQTICKASKVVVTMLMGRLVRGQRYSWFEYGCGCTIAFGASLFLLSSSSKGAGSTITYTSFSGMILMAGYLLFDAFTLNWQKALFDTKPKVSKYQMMFGVNFFSAILCAVSLIEQGTLWSSIKFGAEHVDFSRDVFLLSLSGAIGQIFIYSTIERFGPIVFAVIMTIRQMLSIVLSTIMYGHELTFLAAIGFMIVFAAIFVDIHKKYSDKSRGPQRSW
;
A
#
# COMPACT_ATOMS: atom_id res chain seq x y z
N MET A 1 29.89 31.99 -5.99
CA MET A 1 30.75 30.91 -5.47
C MET A 1 29.93 29.65 -5.46
N ASP A 2 30.29 28.69 -6.31
CA ASP A 2 29.61 27.43 -6.50
C ASP A 2 29.26 26.76 -5.18
N ARG A 3 27.98 26.75 -4.82
CA ARG A 3 27.46 25.68 -3.98
C ARG A 3 27.27 24.50 -4.90
N SER A 4 28.37 23.83 -5.23
CA SER A 4 28.37 22.49 -5.77
C SER A 4 27.47 21.67 -4.83
N ILE A 5 26.27 21.38 -5.32
CA ILE A 5 25.36 20.41 -4.75
C ILE A 5 26.21 19.15 -4.55
N MET A 6 26.58 18.84 -3.30
CA MET A 6 27.19 17.55 -3.01
C MET A 6 26.23 16.51 -3.58
N PRO A 7 26.65 15.71 -4.57
CA PRO A 7 25.85 14.57 -4.97
C PRO A 7 25.65 13.74 -3.71
N ILE A 8 24.41 13.32 -3.48
CA ILE A 8 24.07 12.38 -2.42
C ILE A 8 24.72 11.04 -2.83
N ASP A 9 26.02 10.93 -2.57
CA ASP A 9 26.70 9.66 -2.36
C ASP A 9 26.16 9.13 -1.04
N SER A 10 24.93 8.60 -1.07
CA SER A 10 24.61 7.53 -0.15
C SER A 10 25.25 6.30 -0.77
N PRO A 11 26.45 5.87 -0.33
CA PRO A 11 27.01 4.62 -0.80
C PRO A 11 25.93 3.55 -0.67
N ALA A 12 25.80 2.69 -1.67
CA ALA A 12 25.13 1.41 -1.49
C ALA A 12 25.82 0.79 -0.28
N ARG A 13 25.17 0.85 0.89
CA ARG A 13 25.76 0.56 2.20
C ARG A 13 26.70 -0.62 2.06
N ASP A 14 28.01 -0.38 2.16
CA ASP A 14 29.00 -1.45 2.19
C ASP A 14 28.50 -2.43 3.24
N LYS A 15 28.20 -3.65 2.80
CA LYS A 15 27.59 -4.67 3.65
C LYS A 15 28.49 -4.81 4.87
N PRO A 16 28.07 -4.39 6.09
CA PRO A 16 28.88 -4.63 7.27
C PRO A 16 29.21 -6.13 7.32
N PRO A 17 30.45 -6.49 7.69
CA PRO A 17 30.92 -7.87 7.66
C PRO A 17 29.99 -8.83 8.45
N ASP A 18 29.29 -8.29 9.45
CA ASP A 18 28.38 -9.02 10.32
C ASP A 18 26.91 -9.04 9.84
N GLU A 19 26.62 -8.51 8.64
CA GLU A 19 25.25 -8.55 8.10
C GLU A 19 24.89 -9.98 7.66
N LEU A 20 23.97 -10.59 8.42
CA LEU A 20 23.36 -11.90 8.11
C LEU A 20 22.93 -11.99 6.63
N VAL A 21 22.85 -13.20 6.08
CA VAL A 21 22.23 -13.36 4.75
C VAL A 21 20.74 -13.00 4.83
N TRP A 22 20.20 -12.37 3.77
CA TRP A 22 18.79 -11.93 3.79
C TRP A 22 17.78 -13.04 4.11
N PRO A 23 17.96 -14.33 3.74
CA PRO A 23 17.03 -15.38 4.13
C PRO A 23 16.99 -15.57 5.64
N LEU A 24 18.15 -15.44 6.31
CA LEU A 24 18.24 -15.56 7.76
C LEU A 24 17.62 -14.33 8.44
N ARG A 25 17.81 -13.12 7.89
CA ARG A 25 17.08 -11.92 8.35
C ARG A 25 15.57 -12.09 8.21
N LEU A 26 15.11 -12.53 7.04
CA LEU A 26 13.68 -12.78 6.81
C LEU A 26 13.18 -13.82 7.80
N PHE A 27 13.93 -14.90 8.03
CA PHE A 27 13.60 -15.92 9.00
C PHE A 27 13.46 -15.35 10.42
N LEU A 28 14.41 -14.52 10.88
CA LEU A 28 14.33 -13.86 12.19
C LEU A 28 13.12 -12.92 12.30
N ILE A 29 12.82 -12.15 11.25
CA ILE A 29 11.63 -11.29 11.19
C ILE A 29 10.35 -12.12 11.27
N LEU A 30 10.29 -13.23 10.53
CA LEU A 30 9.15 -14.16 10.57
C LEU A 30 9.02 -14.86 11.92
N LEU A 31 10.14 -15.17 12.58
CA LEU A 31 10.17 -15.71 13.93
C LEU A 31 9.62 -14.68 14.93
N GLY A 32 10.03 -13.42 14.81
CA GLY A 32 9.47 -12.32 15.60
C GLY A 32 7.96 -12.18 15.41
N TYR A 33 7.47 -12.20 14.18
CA TYR A 33 6.03 -12.19 13.91
C TYR A 33 5.31 -13.45 14.39
N SER A 34 5.98 -14.60 14.43
CA SER A 34 5.43 -15.85 14.97
C SER A 34 5.10 -15.76 16.46
N THR A 35 5.83 -14.94 17.23
CA THR A 35 5.54 -14.71 18.65
C THR A 35 4.15 -14.11 18.88
N VAL A 36 3.62 -13.35 17.92
CA VAL A 36 2.26 -12.79 17.97
C VAL A 36 1.26 -13.69 17.22
N ALA A 37 1.68 -14.25 16.08
CA ALA A 37 0.80 -15.08 15.25
C ALA A 37 0.43 -16.40 15.93
N THR A 38 1.33 -17.03 16.68
CA THR A 38 1.09 -18.31 17.34
C THR A 38 0.04 -18.20 18.46
N PRO A 39 0.14 -17.27 19.43
CA PRO A 39 -0.93 -17.04 20.39
C PRO A 39 -2.26 -16.66 19.74
N ALA A 40 -2.25 -15.84 18.69
CA ALA A 40 -3.46 -15.50 17.95
C ALA A 40 -4.11 -16.72 17.29
N ALA A 41 -3.31 -17.63 16.70
CA ALA A 41 -3.80 -18.86 16.08
C ALA A 41 -4.37 -19.83 17.12
N ILE A 42 -3.70 -20.02 18.26
CA ILE A 42 -4.18 -20.83 19.39
C ILE A 42 -5.50 -20.26 19.91
N LEU A 43 -5.59 -18.94 20.07
CA LEU A 43 -6.82 -18.27 20.50
C LEU A 43 -7.96 -18.48 19.51
N ILE A 44 -7.71 -18.34 18.21
CA ILE A 44 -8.71 -18.57 17.15
C ILE A 44 -9.19 -20.03 17.20
N TYR A 45 -8.27 -20.99 17.30
CA TYR A 45 -8.60 -22.41 17.40
C TYR A 45 -9.45 -22.71 18.64
N TYR A 46 -9.07 -22.19 19.81
CA TYR A 46 -9.79 -22.36 21.06
C TYR A 46 -11.22 -21.80 21.00
N VAL A 47 -11.38 -20.57 20.50
CA VAL A 47 -12.71 -19.92 20.39
C VAL A 47 -13.59 -20.65 19.38
N ARG A 48 -13.04 -21.09 18.24
CA ARG A 48 -13.80 -21.85 17.23
C ARG A 48 -14.24 -23.22 17.74
N ARG A 49 -13.38 -23.90 18.49
CA ARG A 49 -13.70 -25.20 19.11
C ARG A 49 -14.80 -25.05 20.18
N ASN A 50 -14.76 -23.98 20.97
CA ASN A 50 -15.70 -23.73 22.06
C ASN A 50 -16.78 -22.71 21.71
N ARG A 51 -17.24 -22.66 20.44
CA ARG A 51 -18.14 -21.61 19.92
C ARG A 51 -19.36 -21.33 20.81
N HIS A 52 -20.02 -22.38 21.30
CA HIS A 52 -21.21 -22.27 22.18
C HIS A 52 -20.92 -21.52 23.50
N ALA A 53 -19.71 -21.63 24.05
CA ALA A 53 -19.32 -20.93 25.29
C ALA A 53 -19.21 -19.40 25.10
N PHE A 54 -19.10 -18.94 23.85
CA PHE A 54 -18.94 -17.53 23.47
C PHE A 54 -20.21 -16.93 22.84
N GLU A 55 -21.33 -17.65 22.84
CA GLU A 55 -22.61 -17.12 22.33
C GLU A 55 -23.30 -16.17 23.32
N THR A 56 -22.99 -16.27 24.61
CA THR A 56 -23.63 -15.49 25.67
C THR A 56 -23.19 -14.01 25.67
N PRO A 57 -24.11 -13.04 25.64
CA PRO A 57 -23.78 -11.62 25.50
C PRO A 57 -23.31 -10.90 26.78
N TYR A 58 -23.09 -11.60 27.90
CA TYR A 58 -22.86 -10.95 29.20
C TYR A 58 -21.47 -10.33 29.41
N LEU A 59 -20.43 -10.75 28.67
CA LEU A 59 -19.06 -10.27 28.89
C LEU A 59 -18.46 -9.65 27.62
N SER A 60 -18.07 -8.37 27.68
CA SER A 60 -17.44 -7.63 26.57
C SER A 60 -16.21 -8.35 26.00
N ILE A 61 -15.44 -9.03 26.85
CA ILE A 61 -14.28 -9.83 26.43
C ILE A 61 -14.71 -11.02 25.56
N ARG A 62 -15.78 -11.74 25.91
CA ARG A 62 -16.28 -12.87 25.11
C ARG A 62 -16.76 -12.40 23.75
N LEU A 63 -17.44 -11.25 23.70
CA LEU A 63 -17.88 -10.63 22.45
C LEU A 63 -16.68 -10.26 21.56
N LEU A 64 -15.64 -9.65 22.15
CA LEU A 64 -14.40 -9.30 21.45
C LEU A 64 -13.68 -10.55 20.92
N LEU A 65 -13.55 -11.60 21.73
CA LEU A 65 -12.92 -12.87 21.33
C LEU A 65 -13.69 -13.55 20.18
N ARG A 66 -15.02 -13.54 20.25
CA ARG A 66 -15.89 -14.04 19.17
C ARG A 66 -15.74 -13.21 17.89
N SER A 67 -15.82 -11.88 18.00
CA SER A 67 -15.63 -10.96 16.87
C SER A 67 -14.26 -11.12 16.24
N PHE A 68 -13.23 -11.35 17.06
CA PHE A 68 -11.88 -11.62 16.60
C PHE A 68 -11.77 -12.93 15.83
N ALA A 69 -12.22 -14.06 16.39
CA ALA A 69 -11.95 -15.40 15.84
C ALA A 69 -12.98 -15.94 14.84
N VAL A 70 -14.25 -15.58 15.02
CA VAL A 70 -15.40 -16.12 14.25
C VAL A 70 -16.05 -15.05 13.39
N GLY A 71 -16.01 -13.78 13.81
CA GLY A 71 -16.78 -12.71 13.20
C GLY A 71 -18.26 -12.76 13.60
N ASN A 72 -19.09 -11.98 12.91
CA ASN A 72 -20.54 -11.96 13.13
C ASN A 72 -21.27 -12.98 12.25
N PRO A 73 -22.43 -13.51 12.67
CA PRO A 73 -23.15 -14.60 11.98
C PRO A 73 -23.54 -14.28 10.52
N GLU A 74 -23.59 -13.00 10.16
CA GLU A 74 -23.88 -12.52 8.80
C GLU A 74 -22.70 -12.68 7.82
N TYR A 75 -21.56 -13.25 8.26
CA TYR A 75 -20.37 -13.36 7.43
C TYR A 75 -20.53 -14.33 6.27
N GLN A 76 -20.68 -13.77 5.07
CA GLN A 76 -20.66 -14.50 3.82
C GLN A 76 -19.64 -13.88 2.85
N LEU A 77 -18.64 -14.67 2.45
CA LEU A 77 -17.87 -14.38 1.25
C LEU A 77 -18.79 -14.65 0.05
N ILE A 78 -19.19 -13.59 -0.66
CA ILE A 78 -20.02 -13.73 -1.87
C ILE A 78 -19.33 -14.72 -2.83
N PRO A 79 -19.97 -15.85 -3.22
CA PRO A 79 -19.43 -16.77 -4.20
C PRO A 79 -19.18 -16.07 -5.55
N THR A 80 -18.13 -16.46 -6.27
CA THR A 80 -17.65 -15.81 -7.49
C THR A 80 -18.73 -15.62 -8.57
N GLY A 81 -19.68 -16.57 -8.69
CA GLY A 81 -20.80 -16.47 -9.64
C GLY A 81 -21.73 -15.28 -9.38
N GLU A 82 -22.04 -14.99 -8.11
CA GLU A 82 -22.84 -13.82 -7.74
C GLU A 82 -22.08 -12.51 -7.94
N LYS A 83 -20.75 -12.49 -7.76
CA LYS A 83 -19.93 -11.29 -8.05
C LYS A 83 -19.98 -10.89 -9.53
N GLN A 84 -20.15 -11.85 -10.44
CA GLN A 84 -20.26 -11.58 -11.86
C GLN A 84 -21.65 -11.04 -12.23
N ALA A 85 -22.72 -11.68 -11.75
CA ALA A 85 -24.10 -11.18 -11.87
C ALA A 85 -24.31 -9.81 -11.19
N ARG A 86 -23.53 -9.48 -10.14
CA ARG A 86 -23.58 -8.16 -9.49
C ARG A 86 -22.65 -7.12 -10.10
N LYS A 87 -21.52 -7.49 -10.74
CA LYS A 87 -20.78 -6.54 -11.60
C LYS A 87 -21.64 -6.07 -12.78
N GLU A 88 -22.56 -6.92 -13.25
CA GLU A 88 -23.61 -6.52 -14.20
C GLU A 88 -24.63 -5.55 -13.57
N ASN A 89 -25.03 -5.76 -12.30
CA ASN A 89 -26.04 -4.93 -11.62
C ASN A 89 -25.53 -3.70 -10.85
N ASP A 90 -24.23 -3.58 -10.55
CA ASP A 90 -23.64 -2.39 -9.93
C ASP A 90 -23.67 -1.26 -10.97
N SER A 91 -24.80 -0.55 -10.96
CA SER A 91 -25.12 0.73 -11.60
C SER A 91 -24.16 1.09 -12.73
N ILE A 92 -24.49 0.58 -13.92
CA ILE A 92 -24.01 1.13 -15.18
C ILE A 92 -24.15 2.67 -15.08
N PRO A 93 -23.12 3.47 -15.36
CA PRO A 93 -23.35 4.87 -15.70
C PRO A 93 -24.11 4.87 -17.04
N GLN A 94 -25.43 4.69 -17.00
CA GLN A 94 -26.32 4.65 -18.17
C GLN A 94 -26.40 6.03 -18.83
N THR A 95 -26.11 7.09 -18.08
CA THR A 95 -26.15 8.47 -18.55
C THR A 95 -24.75 9.06 -18.66
N ARG A 96 -24.56 9.97 -19.63
CA ARG A 96 -23.35 10.79 -19.75
C ARG A 96 -23.00 11.48 -18.42
N ALA A 97 -24.01 11.91 -17.67
CA ALA A 97 -23.86 12.53 -16.36
C ALA A 97 -23.19 11.60 -15.33
N GLN A 98 -23.59 10.33 -15.26
CA GLN A 98 -22.95 9.36 -14.36
C GLN A 98 -21.51 9.06 -14.77
N CYS A 99 -21.20 9.03 -16.07
CA CYS A 99 -19.83 8.87 -16.56
C CYS A 99 -18.94 10.05 -16.13
N ILE A 100 -19.42 11.28 -16.32
CA ILE A 100 -18.75 12.50 -15.86
C ILE A 100 -18.52 12.44 -14.35
N ASN A 101 -19.51 12.02 -13.56
CA ASN A 101 -19.36 11.87 -12.11
C ASN A 101 -18.30 10.85 -11.71
N VAL A 102 -18.21 9.73 -12.43
CA VAL A 102 -17.18 8.70 -12.21
C VAL A 102 -15.79 9.24 -12.54
N ILE A 103 -15.65 9.98 -13.65
CA ILE A 103 -14.38 10.61 -14.06
C ILE A 103 -13.96 11.67 -13.03
N ILE A 104 -14.87 12.57 -12.64
CA ILE A 104 -14.61 13.60 -11.63
C ILE A 104 -14.12 12.97 -10.33
N LEU A 105 -14.76 11.89 -9.89
CA LEU A 105 -14.35 11.21 -8.68
C LEU A 105 -13.00 10.50 -8.82
N LEU A 106 -12.76 9.83 -9.96
CA LEU A 106 -11.48 9.19 -10.22
C LEU A 106 -10.36 10.24 -10.19
N LEU A 107 -10.57 11.40 -10.80
CA LEU A 107 -9.65 12.54 -10.76
C LEU A 107 -9.48 13.09 -9.34
N PHE A 108 -10.55 13.19 -8.55
CA PHE A 108 -10.49 13.61 -7.15
C PHE A 108 -9.67 12.64 -6.28
N PHE A 109 -9.88 11.33 -6.43
CA PHE A 109 -9.07 10.35 -5.70
C PHE A 109 -7.64 10.30 -6.23
N PHE A 110 -7.44 10.44 -7.54
CA PHE A 110 -6.11 10.55 -8.13
C PHE A 110 -5.35 11.74 -7.53
N SER A 111 -5.92 12.94 -7.56
CA SER A 111 -5.31 14.15 -7.01
C SER A 111 -5.11 14.04 -5.50
N GLY A 112 -6.07 13.48 -4.77
CA GLY A 112 -5.97 13.23 -3.34
C GLY A 112 -4.79 12.31 -2.98
N ILE A 113 -4.62 11.22 -3.73
CA ILE A 113 -3.46 10.32 -3.59
C ILE A 113 -2.17 11.07 -3.92
N GLN A 114 -2.13 11.87 -4.98
CA GLN A 114 -0.92 12.63 -5.34
C GLN A 114 -0.50 13.59 -4.24
N VAL A 115 -1.43 14.47 -3.83
CA VAL A 115 -1.16 15.52 -2.83
C VAL A 115 -0.72 14.90 -1.51
N THR A 116 -1.44 13.89 -1.01
CA THR A 116 -1.13 13.30 0.30
C THR A 116 0.19 12.51 0.30
N LEU A 117 0.47 11.72 -0.75
CA LEU A 117 1.71 10.96 -0.81
C LEU A 117 2.94 11.83 -1.08
N VAL A 118 2.81 12.90 -1.88
CA VAL A 118 3.89 13.87 -2.07
C VAL A 118 4.13 14.64 -0.77
N ALA A 119 3.09 15.14 -0.11
CA ALA A 119 3.23 15.82 1.17
C ALA A 119 3.86 14.91 2.24
N MET A 120 3.44 13.65 2.29
CA MET A 120 4.07 12.64 3.16
C MET A 120 5.56 12.46 2.83
N GLY A 121 5.92 12.33 1.55
CA GLY A 121 7.32 12.19 1.11
C GLY A 121 8.20 13.38 1.49
N VAL A 122 7.72 14.60 1.25
CA VAL A 122 8.44 15.85 1.61
C VAL A 122 8.62 15.97 3.12
N LEU A 123 7.56 15.69 3.91
CA LEU A 123 7.65 15.72 5.37
C LEU A 123 8.61 14.65 5.89
N GLN A 124 8.57 13.44 5.33
CA GLN A 124 9.47 12.36 5.71
C GLN A 124 10.93 12.71 5.40
N GLU A 125 11.22 13.24 4.21
CA GLU A 125 12.56 13.69 3.83
C GLU A 125 13.05 14.80 4.75
N ARG A 126 12.19 15.78 5.07
CA ARG A 126 12.51 16.83 6.03
C ARG A 126 12.85 16.28 7.41
N ILE A 127 12.12 15.28 7.91
CA ILE A 127 12.39 14.67 9.23
C ILE A 127 13.72 13.92 9.25
N ILE A 128 14.06 13.21 8.17
CA ILE A 128 15.28 12.38 8.11
C ILE A 128 16.53 13.24 7.85
N THR A 129 16.39 14.34 7.09
CA THR A 129 17.54 15.18 6.71
C THR A 129 17.87 16.29 7.73
N ARG A 130 16.86 16.83 8.41
CA ARG A 130 16.99 17.95 9.34
C ARG A 130 17.50 17.49 10.72
N GLY A 131 18.39 18.27 11.32
CA GLY A 131 18.73 18.17 12.73
C GLY A 131 17.67 18.86 13.61
N TYR A 132 17.29 18.22 14.70
CA TYR A 132 16.37 18.79 15.68
C TYR A 132 17.15 19.29 16.89
N ARG A 133 16.75 20.44 17.42
CA ARG A 133 17.38 21.02 18.61
C ARG A 133 16.88 20.35 19.86
N ARG A 134 17.80 20.13 20.79
CA ARG A 134 17.48 19.64 22.14
C ARG A 134 16.83 20.73 22.99
N SER A 135 15.87 20.33 23.81
CA SER A 135 15.08 21.26 24.64
C SER A 135 15.87 21.83 25.83
N ASP A 136 16.84 21.07 26.33
CA ASP A 136 17.77 21.44 27.41
C ASP A 136 19.00 22.19 26.87
N GLN A 137 19.46 21.86 25.65
CA GLN A 137 20.62 22.45 24.99
C GLN A 137 20.28 22.83 23.54
N LEU A 138 19.79 24.05 23.35
CA LEU A 138 19.35 24.56 22.04
C LEU A 138 20.46 24.65 20.98
N GLU A 139 21.73 24.60 21.39
CA GLU A 139 22.89 24.60 20.49
C GLU A 139 23.22 23.22 19.92
N VAL A 140 22.69 22.14 20.54
CA VAL A 140 22.91 20.76 20.09
C VAL A 140 21.79 20.37 19.13
N GLU A 141 22.16 19.99 17.91
CA GLU A 141 21.26 19.49 16.88
C GLU A 141 21.53 18.01 16.58
N ASP A 142 20.60 17.13 16.95
CA ASP A 142 20.69 15.70 16.69
C ASP A 142 19.79 15.30 15.50
N LYS A 143 20.24 14.33 14.71
CA LYS A 143 19.47 13.79 13.57
C LYS A 143 18.74 12.51 13.95
N PHE A 144 17.53 12.36 13.42
CA PHE A 144 16.72 11.17 13.65
C PHE A 144 16.92 10.12 12.55
N GLY A 145 17.41 8.93 12.90
CA GLY A 145 17.68 7.85 11.94
C GLY A 145 16.64 6.71 11.89
N GLU A 146 15.75 6.62 12.89
CA GLU A 146 14.91 5.43 13.09
C GLU A 146 13.59 5.48 12.29
N THR A 147 13.68 5.25 10.98
CA THR A 147 12.53 5.31 10.05
C THR A 147 11.35 4.39 10.45
N GLN A 148 11.62 3.26 11.11
CA GLN A 148 10.56 2.35 11.57
C GLN A 148 9.66 2.98 12.62
N PHE A 149 10.20 3.84 13.49
CA PHE A 149 9.40 4.57 14.47
C PHE A 149 8.43 5.54 13.79
N LEU A 150 8.85 6.19 12.69
CA LEU A 150 7.95 7.03 11.89
C LEU A 150 6.80 6.22 11.30
N ILE A 151 7.09 5.01 10.82
CA ILE A 151 6.06 4.09 10.33
C ILE A 151 5.10 3.73 11.47
N PHE A 152 5.61 3.42 12.67
CA PHE A 152 4.80 3.14 13.85
C PHE A 152 3.86 4.30 14.18
N CYS A 153 4.38 5.53 14.27
CA CYS A 153 3.56 6.74 14.48
C CYS A 153 2.48 6.90 13.40
N ASN A 154 2.82 6.68 12.13
CA ASN A 154 1.85 6.72 11.03
C ASN A 154 0.72 5.71 11.23
N ARG A 155 1.02 4.50 11.72
CA ARG A 155 0.00 3.49 12.03
C ARG A 155 -0.86 3.89 13.22
N ILE A 156 -0.27 4.42 14.29
CA ILE A 156 -1.00 4.86 15.48
C ILE A 156 -1.95 6.01 15.15
N VAL A 157 -1.49 7.05 14.45
CA VAL A 157 -2.37 8.18 14.08
C VAL A 157 -3.49 7.72 13.14
N ALA A 158 -3.20 6.85 12.17
CA ALA A 158 -4.22 6.28 11.30
C ALA A 158 -5.25 5.42 12.07
N LEU A 159 -4.79 4.66 13.06
CA LEU A 159 -5.65 3.90 13.96
C LEU A 159 -6.56 4.82 14.78
N VAL A 160 -6.01 5.87 15.40
CA VAL A 160 -6.79 6.85 16.19
C VAL A 160 -7.76 7.62 15.31
N LEU A 161 -7.34 8.08 14.13
CA LEU A 161 -8.20 8.79 13.19
C LEU A 161 -9.38 7.93 12.72
N SER A 162 -9.11 6.69 12.32
CA SER A 162 -10.16 5.76 11.92
C SER A 162 -11.11 5.43 13.08
N LEU A 163 -10.59 5.27 14.31
CA LEU A 163 -11.41 5.09 15.50
C LEU A 163 -12.30 6.30 15.79
N MET A 164 -11.77 7.53 15.71
CA MET A 164 -12.56 8.76 15.90
C MET A 164 -13.69 8.88 14.88
N ILE A 165 -13.41 8.57 13.60
CA ILE A 165 -14.44 8.60 12.55
C ILE A 165 -15.51 7.52 12.79
N LEU A 166 -15.09 6.29 13.14
CA LEU A 166 -16.02 5.20 13.44
C LEU A 166 -16.88 5.48 14.67
N ALA A 167 -16.32 6.11 15.71
CA ALA A 167 -17.04 6.49 16.91
C ALA A 167 -18.07 7.61 16.63
N LYS A 168 -17.70 8.60 15.82
CA LYS A 168 -18.59 9.72 15.45
C LYS A 168 -19.74 9.29 14.55
N ASP A 169 -19.46 8.45 13.55
CA ASP A 169 -20.45 8.00 12.57
C ASP A 169 -21.03 6.61 12.89
N TRP A 170 -20.95 6.15 14.15
CA TRP A 170 -21.27 4.77 14.55
C TRP A 170 -22.61 4.26 14.00
N THR A 171 -23.66 5.08 14.05
CA THR A 171 -25.01 4.73 13.58
C THR A 171 -25.14 4.65 12.06
N LYS A 172 -24.20 5.23 11.30
CA LYS A 172 -24.17 5.22 9.83
C LYS A 172 -23.25 4.15 9.26
N GLN A 173 -22.38 3.55 10.08
CA GLN A 173 -21.44 2.54 9.62
C GLN A 173 -22.13 1.18 9.52
N PRO A 174 -21.85 0.38 8.47
CA PRO A 174 -22.33 -0.99 8.40
C PRO A 174 -21.70 -1.82 9.53
N PRO A 175 -22.40 -2.83 10.08
CA PRO A 175 -21.82 -3.66 11.12
C PRO A 175 -20.57 -4.37 10.58
N HIS A 176 -19.50 -4.39 11.37
CA HIS A 176 -18.30 -5.12 10.97
C HIS A 176 -18.57 -6.62 11.11
N VAL A 177 -18.55 -7.33 10.01
CA VAL A 177 -18.94 -8.75 9.99
C VAL A 177 -17.78 -9.73 9.87
N PRO A 178 -16.73 -9.46 9.08
CA PRO A 178 -15.57 -10.34 9.00
C PRO A 178 -14.86 -10.54 10.34
N PRO A 179 -14.23 -11.71 10.55
CA PRO A 179 -13.36 -11.91 11.71
C PRO A 179 -12.23 -10.87 11.72
N LEU A 180 -11.97 -10.21 12.85
CA LEU A 180 -10.99 -9.12 12.90
C LEU A 180 -9.59 -9.58 12.47
N TYR A 181 -9.19 -10.83 12.77
CA TYR A 181 -7.88 -11.34 12.37
C TYR A 181 -7.66 -11.32 10.84
N VAL A 182 -8.72 -11.27 10.02
CA VAL A 182 -8.59 -11.24 8.55
C VAL A 182 -7.85 -10.00 8.05
N HIS A 183 -7.90 -8.89 8.79
CA HIS A 183 -7.12 -7.69 8.48
C HIS A 183 -5.62 -7.86 8.71
N SER A 184 -5.22 -8.85 9.53
CA SER A 184 -3.81 -9.16 9.77
C SER A 184 -3.11 -9.64 8.49
N TYR A 185 -3.82 -10.31 7.58
CA TYR A 185 -3.23 -10.75 6.31
C TYR A 185 -2.82 -9.60 5.40
N THR A 186 -3.65 -8.55 5.31
CA THR A 186 -3.30 -7.30 4.63
C THR A 186 -2.08 -6.66 5.25
N SER A 187 -2.03 -6.64 6.58
CA SER A 187 -0.96 -5.98 7.35
C SER A 187 0.36 -6.72 7.15
N PHE A 188 0.34 -8.04 7.31
CA PHE A 188 1.48 -8.92 7.14
C PHE A 188 2.02 -8.86 5.70
N SER A 189 1.15 -9.02 4.70
CA SER A 189 1.56 -8.95 3.29
C SER A 189 2.13 -7.58 2.93
N ASN A 190 1.55 -6.49 3.41
CA ASN A 190 2.10 -5.15 3.18
C ASN A 190 3.49 -4.96 3.82
N THR A 191 3.68 -5.47 5.03
CA THR A 191 4.97 -5.41 5.73
C THR A 191 6.05 -6.23 5.02
N ILE A 192 5.76 -7.49 4.68
CA ILE A 192 6.71 -8.35 3.95
C ILE A 192 7.00 -7.80 2.55
N SER A 193 5.99 -7.27 1.86
CA SER A 193 6.17 -6.59 0.58
C SER A 193 7.15 -5.43 0.68
N SER A 194 6.95 -4.55 1.66
CA SER A 194 7.84 -3.41 1.91
C SER A 194 9.26 -3.86 2.23
N TRP A 195 9.41 -4.87 3.08
CA TRP A 195 10.72 -5.43 3.41
C TRP A 195 11.44 -6.00 2.17
N CYS A 196 10.75 -6.85 1.39
CA CYS A 196 11.30 -7.38 0.13
C CYS A 196 11.68 -6.27 -0.85
N GLN A 197 10.90 -5.19 -0.92
CA GLN A 197 11.19 -4.05 -1.79
C GLN A 197 12.49 -3.36 -1.42
N TYR A 198 12.68 -3.03 -0.14
CA TYR A 198 13.90 -2.38 0.33
C TYR A 198 15.12 -3.30 0.23
N GLU A 199 14.95 -4.57 0.57
CA GLU A 199 16.04 -5.54 0.50
C GLU A 199 16.46 -5.83 -0.95
N ALA A 200 15.52 -5.81 -1.90
CA ALA A 200 15.81 -5.96 -3.32
C ALA A 200 16.70 -4.84 -3.88
N LEU A 201 16.70 -3.64 -3.28
CA LEU A 201 17.57 -2.53 -3.72
C LEU A 201 19.05 -2.91 -3.67
N LYS A 202 19.45 -3.81 -2.78
CA LYS A 202 20.85 -4.29 -2.62
C LYS A 202 21.28 -5.28 -3.71
N TYR A 203 20.33 -5.91 -4.41
CA TYR A 203 20.60 -7.06 -5.28
C TYR A 203 20.04 -6.91 -6.70
N VAL A 204 19.38 -5.78 -7.00
CA VAL A 204 18.69 -5.55 -8.27
C VAL A 204 19.06 -4.18 -8.81
N SER A 205 19.54 -4.17 -10.05
CA SER A 205 19.82 -2.93 -10.79
C SER A 205 18.57 -2.06 -10.93
N PHE A 206 18.76 -0.74 -10.99
CA PHE A 206 17.67 0.21 -11.18
C PHE A 206 16.80 -0.09 -12.43
N PRO A 207 17.37 -0.41 -13.61
CA PRO A 207 16.58 -0.81 -14.78
C PRO A 207 15.66 -2.01 -14.51
N THR A 208 16.18 -3.05 -13.86
CA THR A 208 15.39 -4.25 -13.55
C THR A 208 14.27 -3.93 -12.55
N GLN A 209 14.56 -3.15 -11.51
CA GLN A 209 13.53 -2.71 -10.55
C GLN A 209 12.41 -1.94 -11.24
N THR A 210 12.76 -1.09 -12.21
CA THR A 210 11.82 -0.28 -12.98
C THR A 210 10.85 -1.15 -13.78
N ILE A 211 11.38 -2.13 -14.52
CA ILE A 211 10.57 -3.07 -15.29
C ILE A 211 9.66 -3.89 -14.36
N CYS A 212 10.20 -4.40 -13.25
CA CYS A 212 9.42 -5.15 -12.26
C CYS A 212 8.33 -4.29 -11.61
N LYS A 213 8.60 -3.03 -11.24
CA LYS A 213 7.58 -2.13 -10.68
C LYS A 213 6.49 -1.83 -11.70
N ALA A 214 6.83 -1.66 -12.98
CA ALA A 214 5.85 -1.45 -14.05
C ALA A 214 4.95 -2.67 -14.28
N SER A 215 5.49 -3.89 -14.13
CA SER A 215 4.72 -5.13 -14.27
C SER A 215 3.72 -5.38 -13.14
N LYS A 216 3.76 -4.61 -12.05
CA LYS A 216 2.80 -4.65 -10.93
C LYS A 216 1.34 -4.68 -11.40
N VAL A 217 0.99 -3.94 -12.45
CA VAL A 217 -0.38 -3.91 -12.99
C VAL A 217 -0.81 -5.32 -13.41
N VAL A 218 0.01 -6.00 -14.20
CA VAL A 218 -0.25 -7.37 -14.69
C VAL A 218 -0.24 -8.38 -13.53
N VAL A 219 0.72 -8.28 -12.61
CA VAL A 219 0.77 -9.15 -11.42
C VAL A 219 -0.47 -8.97 -10.55
N THR A 220 -0.99 -7.75 -10.43
CA THR A 220 -2.23 -7.45 -9.70
C THR A 220 -3.45 -8.10 -10.37
N MET A 221 -3.49 -8.18 -11.71
CA MET A 221 -4.53 -8.89 -12.44
C MET A 221 -4.46 -10.41 -12.19
N LEU A 222 -3.26 -11.00 -12.32
CA LEU A 222 -3.05 -12.44 -12.05
C LEU A 222 -3.43 -12.81 -10.62
N MET A 223 -3.00 -12.01 -9.64
CA MET A 223 -3.37 -12.20 -8.24
C MET A 223 -4.88 -12.02 -8.00
N GLY A 224 -5.55 -11.14 -8.75
CA GLY A 224 -6.99 -10.99 -8.70
C GLY A 224 -7.75 -12.23 -9.17
N ARG A 225 -7.17 -13.00 -10.11
CA ARG A 225 -7.71 -14.30 -10.50
C ARG A 225 -7.55 -15.33 -9.38
N LEU A 226 -6.39 -15.37 -8.73
CA LEU A 226 -6.10 -16.33 -7.66
C LEU A 226 -6.90 -16.06 -6.38
N VAL A 227 -6.89 -14.83 -5.87
CA VAL A 227 -7.50 -14.48 -4.57
C VAL A 227 -9.00 -14.25 -4.67
N ARG A 228 -9.43 -13.56 -5.73
CA ARG A 228 -10.83 -13.10 -5.86
C ARG A 228 -11.62 -13.87 -6.92
N GLY A 229 -11.00 -14.81 -7.63
CA GLY A 229 -11.63 -15.54 -8.73
C GLY A 229 -12.00 -14.65 -9.93
N GLN A 230 -11.38 -13.47 -10.06
CA GLN A 230 -11.73 -12.52 -11.12
C GLN A 230 -11.31 -13.06 -12.49
N ARG A 231 -12.24 -13.03 -13.44
CA ARG A 231 -11.97 -13.31 -14.85
C ARG A 231 -11.71 -11.99 -15.57
N TYR A 232 -10.63 -11.96 -16.34
CA TYR A 232 -10.27 -10.84 -17.20
C TYR A 232 -10.24 -11.33 -18.64
N SER A 233 -10.72 -10.50 -19.57
CA SER A 233 -10.61 -10.80 -20.99
C SER A 233 -9.14 -10.74 -21.44
N TRP A 234 -8.81 -11.45 -22.52
CA TRP A 234 -7.49 -11.33 -23.16
C TRP A 234 -7.14 -9.90 -23.55
N PHE A 235 -8.15 -9.09 -23.87
CA PHE A 235 -7.94 -7.68 -24.17
C PHE A 235 -7.52 -6.86 -22.95
N GLU A 236 -8.14 -7.09 -21.79
CA GLU A 236 -7.74 -6.42 -20.55
C GLU A 236 -6.30 -6.82 -20.16
N TYR A 237 -5.92 -8.08 -20.36
CA TYR A 237 -4.52 -8.50 -20.19
C TYR A 237 -3.59 -7.81 -21.19
N GLY A 238 -4.00 -7.70 -22.45
CA GLY A 238 -3.28 -6.93 -23.47
C GLY A 238 -3.06 -5.49 -23.05
N CYS A 239 -4.10 -4.78 -22.61
CA CYS A 239 -4.01 -3.41 -22.10
C CYS A 239 -3.09 -3.31 -20.88
N GLY A 240 -3.20 -4.24 -19.93
CA GLY A 240 -2.31 -4.30 -18.77
C GLY A 240 -0.84 -4.47 -19.14
N CYS A 241 -0.54 -5.34 -20.12
CA CYS A 241 0.80 -5.54 -20.66
C CYS A 241 1.30 -4.29 -21.41
N THR A 242 0.45 -3.62 -22.18
CA THR A 242 0.81 -2.36 -22.86
C THR A 242 1.09 -1.24 -21.86
N ILE A 243 0.33 -1.14 -20.76
CA ILE A 243 0.61 -0.19 -19.67
C ILE A 243 1.96 -0.50 -19.02
N ALA A 244 2.23 -1.76 -18.70
CA ALA A 244 3.51 -2.16 -18.10
C ALA A 244 4.69 -1.86 -19.05
N PHE A 245 4.53 -2.12 -20.34
CA PHE A 245 5.55 -1.84 -21.36
C PHE A 245 5.78 -0.34 -21.56
N GLY A 246 4.72 0.46 -21.71
CA GLY A 246 4.86 1.92 -21.87
C GLY A 246 5.47 2.57 -20.62
N ALA A 247 5.07 2.11 -19.42
CA ALA A 247 5.62 2.61 -18.17
C ALA A 247 7.08 2.21 -17.98
N SER A 248 7.47 0.99 -18.33
CA SER A 248 8.88 0.58 -18.26
C SER A 248 9.74 1.38 -19.24
N LEU A 249 9.26 1.59 -20.47
CA LEU A 249 9.93 2.42 -21.48
C LEU A 249 10.13 3.86 -21.00
N PHE A 250 9.08 4.45 -20.42
CA PHE A 250 9.11 5.81 -19.86
C PHE A 250 10.12 5.92 -18.72
N LEU A 251 10.00 5.05 -17.72
CA LEU A 251 10.79 5.14 -16.49
C LEU A 251 12.27 4.84 -16.74
N LEU A 252 12.57 3.87 -17.61
CA LEU A 252 13.94 3.54 -18.00
C LEU A 252 14.58 4.71 -18.74
N SER A 253 13.88 5.28 -19.71
CA SER A 253 14.45 6.35 -20.55
C SER A 253 14.59 7.69 -19.79
N SER A 254 13.73 7.96 -18.82
CA SER A 254 13.79 9.20 -18.03
C SER A 254 14.90 9.19 -16.97
N SER A 255 15.33 8.00 -16.53
CA SER A 255 16.30 7.88 -15.42
C SER A 255 17.76 7.77 -15.87
N SER A 256 18.02 7.55 -17.17
CA SER A 256 19.37 7.33 -17.71
C SER A 256 20.31 8.55 -17.61
N LYS A 257 19.81 9.77 -17.40
CA LYS A 257 20.65 10.98 -17.42
C LYS A 257 21.32 11.35 -16.08
N GLY A 258 21.00 10.66 -14.97
CA GLY A 258 21.49 11.07 -13.64
C GLY A 258 21.83 9.95 -12.65
N ALA A 259 21.79 8.68 -13.06
CA ALA A 259 22.20 7.59 -12.18
C ALA A 259 23.73 7.55 -12.07
N GLY A 260 24.25 8.14 -10.99
CA GLY A 260 25.64 7.97 -10.57
C GLY A 260 26.04 6.49 -10.60
N SER A 261 27.26 6.26 -11.04
CA SER A 261 27.97 5.03 -11.39
C SER A 261 28.12 3.97 -10.28
N THR A 262 27.06 3.61 -9.56
CA THR A 262 27.03 2.35 -8.81
C THR A 262 26.39 1.26 -9.67
N ILE A 263 27.22 0.43 -10.31
CA ILE A 263 26.74 -0.74 -11.06
C ILE A 263 26.31 -1.82 -10.04
N THR A 264 25.05 -1.76 -9.60
CA THR A 264 24.42 -2.89 -8.93
C THR A 264 23.99 -3.91 -9.98
N TYR A 265 24.58 -5.11 -9.95
CA TYR A 265 24.17 -6.20 -10.82
C TYR A 265 22.87 -6.84 -10.32
N THR A 266 22.01 -7.29 -11.25
CA THR A 266 20.84 -8.10 -10.91
C THR A 266 21.28 -9.52 -10.56
N SER A 267 21.18 -9.86 -9.28
CA SER A 267 21.40 -11.22 -8.78
C SER A 267 20.12 -12.04 -8.84
N PHE A 268 20.25 -13.37 -8.95
CA PHE A 268 19.13 -14.32 -8.79
C PHE A 268 18.38 -14.12 -7.47
N SER A 269 19.12 -13.85 -6.41
CA SER A 269 18.58 -13.48 -5.10
C SER A 269 17.68 -12.24 -5.16
N GLY A 270 18.10 -11.22 -5.90
CA GLY A 270 17.33 -10.00 -6.10
C GLY A 270 16.04 -10.23 -6.89
N MET A 271 16.06 -11.13 -7.88
CA MET A 271 14.86 -11.52 -8.62
C MET A 271 13.81 -12.20 -7.72
N ILE A 272 14.25 -13.06 -6.80
CA ILE A 272 13.36 -13.69 -5.79
C ILE A 272 12.73 -12.61 -4.89
N LEU A 273 13.53 -11.67 -4.38
CA LEU A 273 13.02 -10.57 -3.54
C LEU A 273 12.02 -9.68 -4.29
N MET A 274 12.29 -9.35 -5.56
CA MET A 274 11.36 -8.57 -6.38
C MET A 274 10.07 -9.33 -6.70
N ALA A 275 10.15 -10.62 -6.96
CA ALA A 275 8.96 -11.46 -7.13
C ALA A 275 8.13 -11.48 -5.84
N GLY A 276 8.77 -11.67 -4.68
CA GLY A 276 8.12 -11.59 -3.37
C GLY A 276 7.43 -10.24 -3.15
N TYR A 277 8.14 -9.14 -3.38
CA TYR A 277 7.59 -7.78 -3.30
C TYR A 277 6.29 -7.64 -4.12
N LEU A 278 6.34 -7.99 -5.41
CA LEU A 278 5.19 -7.84 -6.33
C LEU A 278 4.02 -8.75 -5.96
N LEU A 279 4.30 -10.00 -5.55
CA LEU A 279 3.28 -10.95 -5.16
C LEU A 279 2.56 -10.49 -3.89
N PHE A 280 3.29 -10.08 -2.85
CA PHE A 280 2.68 -9.61 -1.61
C PHE A 280 1.96 -8.26 -1.77
N ASP A 281 2.49 -7.34 -2.60
CA ASP A 281 1.83 -6.07 -2.93
C ASP A 281 0.50 -6.33 -3.67
N ALA A 282 0.54 -7.18 -4.71
CA ALA A 282 -0.66 -7.59 -5.45
C ALA A 282 -1.67 -8.33 -4.57
N PHE A 283 -1.20 -9.18 -3.64
CA PHE A 283 -2.06 -9.87 -2.69
C PHE A 283 -2.76 -8.88 -1.77
N THR A 284 -2.02 -7.90 -1.22
CA THR A 284 -2.56 -6.86 -0.33
C THR A 284 -3.77 -6.18 -0.97
N LEU A 285 -3.62 -5.70 -2.21
CA LEU A 285 -4.68 -4.98 -2.92
C LEU A 285 -5.90 -5.86 -3.22
N ASN A 286 -5.66 -7.10 -3.63
CA ASN A 286 -6.74 -8.04 -3.94
C ASN A 286 -7.45 -8.54 -2.68
N TRP A 287 -6.73 -8.77 -1.59
CA TRP A 287 -7.32 -9.16 -0.31
C TRP A 287 -8.18 -8.04 0.28
N GLN A 288 -7.68 -6.79 0.25
CA GLN A 288 -8.46 -5.62 0.65
C GLN A 288 -9.77 -5.53 -0.14
N LYS A 289 -9.70 -5.70 -1.47
CA LYS A 289 -10.92 -5.69 -2.29
C LYS A 289 -11.82 -6.89 -2.02
N ALA A 290 -11.28 -8.08 -1.76
CA ALA A 290 -12.08 -9.24 -1.37
C ALA A 290 -12.89 -8.97 -0.10
N LEU A 291 -12.27 -8.29 0.86
CA LEU A 291 -12.89 -7.91 2.13
C LEU A 291 -13.90 -6.76 1.98
N PHE A 292 -13.62 -5.77 1.13
CA PHE A 292 -14.61 -4.75 0.75
C PHE A 292 -15.83 -5.33 0.05
N ASP A 293 -15.67 -6.42 -0.69
CA ASP A 293 -16.75 -7.09 -1.41
C ASP A 293 -17.52 -8.10 -0.53
N THR A 294 -17.28 -8.14 0.79
CA THR A 294 -18.09 -8.95 1.72
C THR A 294 -19.47 -8.32 1.97
N LYS A 295 -20.44 -9.12 2.44
CA LYS A 295 -21.75 -8.63 2.88
C LYS A 295 -21.90 -8.80 4.39
N PRO A 296 -22.39 -7.76 5.10
CA PRO A 296 -22.47 -6.36 4.69
C PRO A 296 -21.10 -5.79 4.32
N LYS A 297 -21.11 -4.72 3.50
CA LYS A 297 -19.89 -4.11 2.96
C LYS A 297 -19.02 -3.59 4.10
N VAL A 298 -17.74 -3.98 4.12
CA VAL A 298 -16.77 -3.39 5.05
C VAL A 298 -16.53 -1.93 4.66
N SER A 299 -16.67 -1.02 5.62
CA SER A 299 -16.34 0.39 5.41
C SER A 299 -14.83 0.59 5.27
N LYS A 300 -14.40 1.52 4.42
CA LYS A 300 -12.98 1.94 4.33
C LYS A 300 -12.37 2.35 5.67
N TYR A 301 -13.15 2.89 6.59
CA TYR A 301 -12.67 3.26 7.93
C TYR A 301 -12.46 2.03 8.81
N GLN A 302 -13.31 1.00 8.69
CA GLN A 302 -13.10 -0.28 9.37
C GLN A 302 -11.88 -1.02 8.83
N MET A 303 -11.68 -0.98 7.51
CA MET A 303 -10.45 -1.49 6.88
C MET A 303 -9.23 -0.75 7.41
N MET A 304 -9.26 0.58 7.41
CA MET A 304 -8.18 1.40 7.93
C MET A 304 -7.88 1.08 9.39
N PHE A 305 -8.90 0.97 10.24
CA PHE A 305 -8.74 0.59 11.64
C PHE A 305 -8.09 -0.79 11.79
N GLY A 306 -8.69 -1.81 11.16
CA GLY A 306 -8.23 -3.20 11.28
C GLY A 306 -6.79 -3.38 10.79
N VAL A 307 -6.45 -2.82 9.62
CA VAL A 307 -5.10 -2.94 9.06
C VAL A 307 -4.09 -2.18 9.91
N ASN A 308 -4.37 -0.94 10.32
CA ASN A 308 -3.42 -0.20 11.17
C ASN A 308 -3.26 -0.81 12.56
N PHE A 309 -4.29 -1.46 13.11
CA PHE A 309 -4.18 -2.15 14.40
C PHE A 309 -3.13 -3.27 14.33
N PHE A 310 -3.23 -4.18 13.36
CA PHE A 310 -2.24 -5.25 13.21
C PHE A 310 -0.90 -4.73 12.71
N SER A 311 -0.87 -3.74 11.82
CA SER A 311 0.40 -3.10 11.40
C SER A 311 1.12 -2.43 12.56
N ALA A 312 0.40 -1.80 13.51
CA ALA A 312 0.99 -1.21 14.70
C ALA A 312 1.58 -2.29 15.62
N ILE A 313 0.90 -3.42 15.80
CA ILE A 313 1.41 -4.56 16.57
C ILE A 313 2.69 -5.11 15.93
N LEU A 314 2.68 -5.40 14.61
CA LEU A 314 3.85 -5.92 13.90
C LEU A 314 5.03 -4.94 14.00
N CYS A 315 4.78 -3.65 13.83
CA CYS A 315 5.81 -2.62 13.93
C CYS A 315 6.34 -2.46 15.37
N ALA A 316 5.48 -2.56 16.39
CA ALA A 316 5.88 -2.50 17.78
C ALA A 316 6.79 -3.68 18.16
N VAL A 317 6.46 -4.90 17.72
CA VAL A 317 7.31 -6.09 17.90
C VAL A 317 8.69 -5.84 17.29
N SER A 318 8.75 -5.40 16.03
CA SER A 318 10.03 -5.13 15.37
C SER A 318 10.86 -4.05 16.06
N LEU A 319 10.23 -2.99 16.60
CA LEU A 319 10.92 -1.93 17.33
C LEU A 319 11.41 -2.37 18.72
N ILE A 320 10.68 -3.25 19.39
CA ILE A 320 11.07 -3.82 20.68
C ILE A 320 12.26 -4.78 20.49
N GLU A 321 12.22 -5.63 19.47
CA GLU A 321 13.31 -6.56 19.14
C GLU A 321 14.62 -5.83 18.79
N GLN A 322 14.52 -4.66 18.16
CA GLN A 322 15.69 -3.82 17.86
C GLN A 322 16.13 -2.96 19.04
N GLY A 323 15.31 -2.83 20.10
CA GLY A 323 15.61 -1.96 21.25
C GLY A 323 15.53 -0.45 20.95
N THR A 324 15.02 -0.04 19.79
CA THR A 324 15.01 1.37 19.35
C THR A 324 13.75 2.13 19.75
N LEU A 325 12.71 1.44 20.23
CA LEU A 325 11.43 2.05 20.62
C LEU A 325 11.60 3.14 21.68
N TRP A 326 12.23 2.80 22.81
CA TRP A 326 12.39 3.73 23.93
C TRP A 326 13.32 4.89 23.60
N SER A 327 14.38 4.63 22.84
CA SER A 327 15.29 5.66 22.33
C SER A 327 14.55 6.68 21.46
N SER A 328 13.67 6.20 20.57
CA SER A 328 12.90 7.06 19.67
C SER A 328 11.84 7.90 20.40
N ILE A 329 11.18 7.33 21.42
CA ILE A 329 10.24 8.07 22.26
C ILE A 329 10.97 9.16 23.05
N LYS A 330 12.13 8.83 23.64
CA LYS A 330 12.98 9.79 24.33
C LYS A 330 13.41 10.92 23.41
N PHE A 331 13.81 10.59 22.17
CA PHE A 331 14.15 11.59 21.17
C PHE A 331 13.00 12.57 20.95
N GLY A 332 11.77 12.09 20.79
CA GLY A 332 10.61 12.97 20.57
C GLY A 332 10.17 13.81 21.78
N ALA A 333 10.57 13.42 23.00
CA ALA A 333 10.35 14.20 24.21
C ALA A 333 11.45 15.25 24.44
N GLU A 334 12.68 14.95 24.04
CA GLU A 334 13.82 15.86 24.22
C GLU A 334 13.96 16.89 23.11
N HIS A 335 13.44 16.64 21.91
CA HIS A 335 13.67 17.49 20.74
C HIS A 335 12.47 18.35 20.37
N VAL A 336 12.71 19.65 20.25
CA VAL A 336 11.68 20.65 19.88
C VAL A 336 11.20 20.40 18.45
N ASP A 337 9.92 20.65 18.19
CA ASP A 337 9.23 20.46 16.89
C ASP A 337 9.15 19.02 16.36
N PHE A 338 10.00 18.09 16.79
CA PHE A 338 10.01 16.71 16.28
C PHE A 338 8.63 16.04 16.37
N SER A 339 8.02 16.07 17.55
CA SER A 339 6.70 15.47 17.78
C SER A 339 5.60 16.08 16.89
N ARG A 340 5.70 17.38 16.60
CA ARG A 340 4.78 18.08 15.70
C ARG A 340 4.99 17.65 14.25
N ASP A 341 6.24 17.60 13.79
CA ASP A 341 6.58 17.21 12.42
C ASP A 341 6.20 15.74 12.15
N VAL A 342 6.45 14.85 13.12
CA VAL A 342 6.00 13.45 13.08
C VAL A 342 4.48 13.36 13.04
N PHE A 343 3.76 14.12 13.86
CA PHE A 343 2.29 14.13 13.83
C PHE A 343 1.75 14.59 12.47
N LEU A 344 2.32 15.64 11.87
CA LEU A 344 1.93 16.13 10.54
C LEU A 344 2.22 15.10 9.44
N LEU A 345 3.37 14.44 9.49
CA LEU A 345 3.72 13.31 8.60
C LEU A 345 2.67 12.21 8.72
N SER A 346 2.38 11.79 9.95
CA SER A 346 1.43 10.71 10.25
C SER A 346 0.00 11.06 9.86
N LEU A 347 -0.43 12.31 10.08
CA LEU A 347 -1.73 12.80 9.67
C LEU A 347 -1.87 12.81 8.15
N SER A 348 -0.87 13.30 7.43
CA SER A 348 -0.84 13.26 5.96
C SER A 348 -0.92 11.83 5.44
N GLY A 349 -0.14 10.91 6.03
CA GLY A 349 -0.18 9.48 5.71
C GLY A 349 -1.55 8.84 5.98
N ALA A 350 -2.20 9.19 7.10
CA ALA A 350 -3.53 8.70 7.44
C ALA A 350 -4.60 9.20 6.46
N ILE A 351 -4.57 10.47 6.07
CA ILE A 351 -5.46 11.02 5.03
C ILE A 351 -5.21 10.32 3.69
N GLY A 352 -3.94 10.08 3.33
CA GLY A 352 -3.58 9.32 2.13
C GLY A 352 -4.17 7.92 2.13
N GLN A 353 -4.16 7.22 3.26
CA GLN A 353 -4.81 5.91 3.38
C GLN A 353 -6.32 5.96 3.10
N ILE A 354 -7.02 7.00 3.54
CA ILE A 354 -8.46 7.16 3.25
C ILE A 354 -8.70 7.21 1.74
N PHE A 355 -7.86 7.92 0.99
CA PHE A 355 -7.94 7.96 -0.48
C PHE A 355 -7.58 6.62 -1.12
N ILE A 356 -6.54 5.94 -0.63
CA ILE A 356 -6.14 4.61 -1.11
C ILE A 356 -7.29 3.61 -0.93
N TYR A 357 -7.84 3.50 0.28
CA TYR A 357 -8.94 2.60 0.56
C TYR A 357 -10.20 2.97 -0.22
N SER A 358 -10.54 4.26 -0.34
CA SER A 358 -11.69 4.72 -1.15
C SER A 358 -11.53 4.32 -2.63
N THR A 359 -10.31 4.41 -3.15
CA THR A 359 -9.98 4.03 -4.53
C THR A 359 -10.12 2.54 -4.74
N ILE A 360 -9.53 1.72 -3.85
CA ILE A 360 -9.61 0.26 -3.95
C ILE A 360 -11.05 -0.22 -3.75
N GLU A 361 -11.77 0.33 -2.78
CA GLU A 361 -13.17 0.01 -2.50
C GLU A 361 -14.05 0.25 -3.73
N ARG A 362 -13.92 1.41 -4.40
CA ARG A 362 -14.82 1.82 -5.48
C ARG A 362 -14.37 1.39 -6.87
N PHE A 363 -13.08 1.50 -7.17
CA PHE A 363 -12.51 1.22 -8.50
C PHE A 363 -11.74 -0.10 -8.58
N GLY A 364 -11.40 -0.69 -7.43
CA GLY A 364 -10.70 -1.96 -7.37
C GLY A 364 -9.17 -1.84 -7.45
N PRO A 365 -8.47 -2.98 -7.29
CA PRO A 365 -7.02 -3.02 -7.13
C PRO A 365 -6.25 -2.68 -8.41
N ILE A 366 -6.80 -2.98 -9.59
CA ILE A 366 -6.15 -2.71 -10.88
C ILE A 366 -6.08 -1.20 -11.15
N VAL A 367 -7.21 -0.50 -10.99
CA VAL A 367 -7.26 0.96 -11.18
C VAL A 367 -6.31 1.64 -10.19
N PHE A 368 -6.27 1.16 -8.94
CA PHE A 368 -5.28 1.65 -7.98
C PHE A 368 -3.83 1.42 -8.45
N ALA A 369 -3.49 0.22 -8.92
CA ALA A 369 -2.15 -0.06 -9.43
C ALA A 369 -1.78 0.86 -10.62
N VAL A 370 -2.72 1.09 -11.54
CA VAL A 370 -2.55 2.02 -12.67
C VAL A 370 -2.35 3.46 -12.19
N ILE A 371 -3.16 3.95 -11.25
CA ILE A 371 -3.02 5.28 -10.65
C ILE A 371 -1.62 5.45 -10.04
N MET A 372 -1.11 4.44 -9.35
CA MET A 372 0.21 4.46 -8.73
C MET A 372 1.35 4.46 -9.76
N THR A 373 1.18 3.79 -10.91
CA THR A 373 2.13 3.86 -12.03
C THR A 373 2.12 5.24 -12.66
N ILE A 374 0.93 5.80 -12.96
CA ILE A 374 0.80 7.15 -13.53
C ILE A 374 1.41 8.20 -12.59
N ARG A 375 1.22 8.06 -11.27
CA ARG A 375 1.87 8.94 -10.28
C ARG A 375 3.37 9.03 -10.53
N GLN A 376 4.05 7.90 -10.59
CA GLN A 376 5.51 7.87 -10.75
C GLN A 376 5.92 8.55 -12.04
N MET A 377 5.15 8.33 -13.12
CA MET A 377 5.40 8.97 -14.41
C MET A 377 5.20 10.49 -14.33
N LEU A 378 4.09 10.96 -13.75
CA LEU A 378 3.82 12.40 -13.60
C LEU A 378 4.81 13.09 -12.67
N SER A 379 5.26 12.44 -11.59
CA SER A 379 6.28 13.00 -10.71
C SER A 379 7.58 13.28 -11.48
N ILE A 380 7.96 12.38 -12.39
CA ILE A 380 9.13 12.59 -13.26
C ILE A 380 8.86 13.71 -14.26
N VAL A 381 7.73 13.71 -14.96
CA VAL A 381 7.39 14.78 -15.92
C VAL A 381 7.38 16.15 -15.24
N LEU A 382 6.75 16.28 -14.08
CA LEU A 382 6.72 17.52 -13.31
C LEU A 382 8.11 17.94 -12.86
N SER A 383 8.94 17.00 -12.38
CA SER A 383 10.34 17.26 -12.06
C SER A 383 11.11 17.78 -13.27
N THR A 384 10.96 17.13 -14.42
CA THR A 384 11.62 17.54 -15.67
C THR A 384 11.21 18.93 -16.13
N ILE A 385 9.92 19.28 -16.04
CA ILE A 385 9.40 20.61 -16.36
C ILE A 385 9.94 21.67 -15.38
N MET A 386 9.90 21.38 -14.07
CA MET A 386 10.31 22.32 -13.03
C MET A 386 11.82 22.59 -13.02
N TYR A 387 12.64 21.58 -13.31
CA TYR A 387 14.11 21.68 -13.31
C TYR A 387 14.70 21.92 -14.72
N GLY A 388 13.87 22.06 -15.75
CA GLY A 388 14.32 22.35 -17.12
C GLY A 388 15.13 21.22 -17.77
N HIS A 389 14.99 19.98 -17.29
CA HIS A 389 15.62 18.83 -17.93
C HIS A 389 14.88 18.47 -19.23
N GLU A 390 15.56 17.82 -20.18
CA GLU A 390 14.92 17.35 -21.41
C GLU A 390 14.41 15.92 -21.26
N LEU A 391 13.09 15.72 -21.46
CA LEU A 391 12.51 14.40 -21.67
C LEU A 391 13.04 13.81 -22.96
N THR A 392 13.50 12.56 -22.89
CA THR A 392 13.90 11.82 -24.08
C THR A 392 12.68 11.54 -24.97
N PHE A 393 12.89 11.51 -26.29
CA PHE A 393 11.83 11.15 -27.24
C PHE A 393 11.20 9.78 -26.92
N LEU A 394 12.02 8.82 -26.47
CA LEU A 394 11.56 7.50 -26.08
C LEU A 394 10.70 7.53 -24.79
N ALA A 395 11.01 8.41 -23.83
CA ALA A 395 10.14 8.62 -22.68
C ALA A 395 8.79 9.19 -23.11
N ALA A 396 8.77 10.19 -24.00
CA ALA A 396 7.51 10.74 -24.52
C ALA A 396 6.65 9.66 -25.21
N ILE A 397 7.26 8.77 -26.01
CA ILE A 397 6.55 7.62 -26.60
C ILE A 397 5.98 6.70 -25.51
N GLY A 398 6.79 6.31 -24.52
CA GLY A 398 6.34 5.46 -23.41
C GLY A 398 5.17 6.07 -22.63
N PHE A 399 5.21 7.38 -22.41
CA PHE A 399 4.12 8.15 -21.81
C PHE A 399 2.83 8.03 -22.63
N MET A 400 2.90 8.33 -23.94
CA MET A 400 1.73 8.26 -24.83
C MET A 400 1.14 6.86 -24.93
N ILE A 401 1.98 5.81 -24.95
CA ILE A 401 1.53 4.41 -24.95
C ILE A 401 0.68 4.11 -23.71
N VAL A 402 1.10 4.54 -22.53
CA VAL A 402 0.36 4.30 -21.27
C VAL A 402 -1.01 4.99 -21.31
N PHE A 403 -1.06 6.27 -21.67
CA PHE A 403 -2.32 7.01 -21.75
C PHE A 403 -3.26 6.44 -22.81
N ALA A 404 -2.74 6.05 -23.98
CA ALA A 404 -3.54 5.40 -25.02
C ALA A 404 -4.12 4.06 -24.53
N ALA A 405 -3.30 3.21 -23.90
CA ALA A 405 -3.75 1.93 -23.36
C ALA A 405 -4.83 2.08 -22.28
N ILE A 406 -4.69 3.07 -21.39
CA ILE A 406 -5.70 3.39 -20.38
C ILE A 406 -7.00 3.86 -21.05
N PHE A 407 -6.92 4.78 -22.01
CA PHE A 407 -8.09 5.29 -22.71
C PHE A 407 -8.85 4.18 -23.43
N VAL A 408 -8.12 3.30 -24.11
CA VAL A 408 -8.66 2.12 -24.79
C VAL A 408 -9.31 1.14 -23.81
N ASP A 409 -8.69 0.86 -22.66
CA ASP A 409 -9.25 0.00 -21.60
C ASP A 409 -10.55 0.59 -21.02
N ILE A 410 -10.56 1.89 -20.73
CA ILE A 410 -11.76 2.60 -20.24
C ILE A 410 -12.88 2.59 -21.28
N HIS A 411 -12.57 2.93 -22.54
CA HIS A 411 -13.55 2.96 -23.62
C HIS A 411 -14.16 1.58 -23.87
N LYS A 412 -13.35 0.51 -23.85
CA LYS A 412 -13.86 -0.85 -24.01
C LYS A 412 -14.72 -1.27 -22.83
N LYS A 413 -14.27 -1.04 -21.59
CA LYS A 413 -15.09 -1.33 -20.39
C LYS A 413 -16.44 -0.62 -20.43
N TYR A 414 -16.49 0.59 -20.99
CA TYR A 414 -17.74 1.29 -21.23
C TYR A 414 -18.58 0.61 -22.33
N SER A 415 -17.99 0.29 -23.49
CA SER A 415 -18.67 -0.39 -24.59
C SER A 415 -19.24 -1.75 -24.17
N ASP A 416 -18.45 -2.61 -23.53
CA ASP A 416 -18.88 -3.94 -23.08
C ASP A 416 -19.98 -3.84 -22.02
N LYS A 417 -19.92 -2.85 -21.11
CA LYS A 417 -20.97 -2.62 -20.11
C LYS A 417 -22.25 -2.03 -20.71
N SER A 418 -22.17 -1.29 -21.82
CA SER A 418 -23.33 -0.76 -22.54
C SER A 418 -24.07 -1.80 -23.40
N ARG A 419 -23.44 -2.94 -23.72
CA ARG A 419 -24.04 -3.99 -24.57
C ARG A 419 -25.02 -4.92 -23.84
N GLY A 420 -25.16 -4.80 -22.52
CA GLY A 420 -26.04 -5.67 -21.72
C GLY A 420 -25.64 -7.16 -21.78
N PRO A 421 -26.21 -8.03 -20.94
CA PRO A 421 -25.93 -9.46 -21.01
C PRO A 421 -26.48 -10.03 -22.33
N GLN A 422 -25.59 -10.42 -23.25
CA GLN A 422 -25.96 -11.37 -24.30
C GLN A 422 -26.28 -12.69 -23.61
N ARG A 423 -27.58 -13.06 -23.56
CA ARG A 423 -27.99 -14.43 -23.27
C ARG A 423 -27.33 -15.34 -24.31
N SER A 424 -26.23 -15.99 -23.95
CA SER A 424 -25.77 -17.17 -24.68
C SER A 424 -26.79 -18.27 -24.41
N TRP A 425 -27.56 -18.61 -25.46
CA TRP A 425 -28.45 -19.76 -25.48
C TRP A 425 -27.70 -21.06 -25.25
#